data_AF-A0A7S0CWW4-F1
#
_entry.id   AF-A0A7S0CWW4-F1
#
_cell.length_a   1.000
_cell.length_b   1.000
_cell.length_c   1.000
_cell.angle_alpha   90.00
_cell.angle_beta   90.00
_cell.angle_gamma   90.00
#
_symmetry.space_group_name_H-M   'P 1'
#
loop_
_entity.id
_entity.type
_entity.pdbx_description
1 polymer ?
#
loop_
_entity_poly.entity_id
_entity_poly.type
_entity_poly.pdbx_seq_one_letter_code
_entity_poly.pdbx_strand_id
1 'polypeptide(L)'
;MPSRGRAGPRQRVLVVNDDGIDAPGLRAVVVALAKSFDVYVCAPAVEKSASSHAINIHAPISAEPRFVPGAARAFACGGGATPADCAMLALDVLFADDKDKRAFDVVVSGVNRGENCGRHVVYSGTVAAAREAAMRADAVGVAVSLDSYKRDACYDHAAALCARIVETILLGEDEGATLRALRGKVLNVNVPAETETYDSKNVKSKDAMIPLRATAVGASCTRARWVAVPDPSDPSARGGTEDGLDRKRVVSDMTRDTADASSKKARKSHSEAKQAKKKRPPR
;
A
#
# COMPACT_ATOMS: atom_id res chain seq x y z
N MET A 1 35.33 14.73 -16.00
CA MET A 1 34.89 13.50 -15.33
C MET A 1 33.92 13.89 -14.22
N PRO A 2 32.59 13.77 -14.39
CA PRO A 2 31.69 14.08 -13.28
C PRO A 2 31.90 13.04 -12.17
N SER A 3 32.03 13.54 -10.94
CA SER A 3 32.25 12.77 -9.73
C SER A 3 31.13 11.74 -9.54
N ARG A 4 31.50 10.48 -9.30
CA ARG A 4 30.55 9.46 -8.84
C ARG A 4 30.12 9.86 -7.43
N GLY A 5 28.98 10.57 -7.34
CA GLY A 5 28.32 10.86 -6.08
C GLY A 5 28.08 9.56 -5.32
N ARG A 6 28.55 9.53 -4.08
CA ARG A 6 28.36 8.40 -3.16
C ARG A 6 26.86 8.24 -2.95
N ALA A 7 26.25 7.23 -3.57
CA ALA A 7 24.83 6.94 -3.38
C ALA A 7 24.57 6.70 -1.88
N GLY A 8 23.69 7.50 -1.28
CA GLY A 8 23.24 7.28 0.09
C GLY A 8 22.59 5.90 0.27
N PRO A 9 22.32 5.48 1.51
CA PRO A 9 21.66 4.21 1.77
C PRO A 9 20.30 4.16 1.06
N ARG A 10 20.00 3.05 0.39
CA ARG A 10 18.68 2.83 -0.23
C ARG A 10 17.62 2.71 0.86
N GLN A 11 16.45 3.28 0.58
CA GLN A 11 15.28 3.19 1.47
C GLN A 11 14.80 1.74 1.52
N ARG A 12 14.28 1.32 2.69
CA ARG A 12 13.84 -0.05 2.95
C ARG A 12 12.33 -0.15 2.80
N VAL A 13 11.87 -1.21 2.14
CA VAL A 13 10.44 -1.51 1.98
C VAL A 13 10.20 -2.94 2.42
N LEU A 14 9.22 -3.14 3.30
CA LEU A 14 8.76 -4.47 3.66
C LEU A 14 7.59 -4.88 2.76
N VAL A 15 7.64 -6.09 2.22
CA VAL A 15 6.58 -6.70 1.43
C VAL A 15 6.02 -7.90 2.17
N VAL A 16 4.70 -7.93 2.32
CA VAL A 16 3.91 -9.01 2.90
C VAL A 16 2.77 -9.38 1.96
N ASN A 17 2.12 -10.53 2.14
CA ASN A 17 0.89 -10.88 1.44
C ASN A 17 0.10 -11.97 2.17
N ASP A 18 -1.05 -12.34 1.62
CA ASP A 18 -1.91 -13.45 2.06
C ASP A 18 -1.97 -14.65 1.11
N ASP A 19 -1.50 -14.50 -0.13
CA ASP A 19 -1.40 -15.58 -1.11
C ASP A 19 -0.19 -16.53 -0.88
N GLY A 20 0.74 -16.14 -0.01
CA GLY A 20 1.95 -16.89 0.34
C GLY A 20 3.22 -16.44 -0.40
N ILE A 21 4.38 -16.88 0.08
CA ILE A 21 5.68 -16.37 -0.35
C ILE A 21 6.03 -16.66 -1.82
N ASP A 22 5.51 -17.76 -2.35
CA ASP A 22 5.76 -18.17 -3.74
C ASP A 22 4.70 -17.60 -4.71
N ALA A 23 3.82 -16.70 -4.23
CA ALA A 23 2.75 -16.13 -5.04
C ALA A 23 3.26 -15.25 -6.20
N PRO A 24 2.65 -15.35 -7.40
CA PRO A 24 3.08 -14.57 -8.56
C PRO A 24 2.95 -13.06 -8.35
N GLY A 25 1.91 -12.60 -7.63
CA GLY A 25 1.70 -11.18 -7.30
C GLY A 25 2.76 -10.61 -6.36
N LEU A 26 3.21 -11.39 -5.37
CA LEU A 26 4.33 -11.02 -4.49
C LEU A 26 5.63 -10.92 -5.28
N ARG A 27 5.93 -11.93 -6.09
CA ARG A 27 7.13 -11.90 -6.94
C ARG A 27 7.15 -10.67 -7.85
N ALA A 28 6.02 -10.35 -8.49
CA ALA A 28 5.93 -9.20 -9.38
C ALA A 28 6.22 -7.87 -8.67
N VAL A 29 5.63 -7.64 -7.48
CA VAL A 29 5.84 -6.39 -6.74
C VAL A 29 7.25 -6.28 -6.15
N VAL A 30 7.83 -7.39 -5.67
CA VAL A 30 9.22 -7.40 -5.18
C VAL A 30 10.18 -7.01 -6.30
N VAL A 31 10.04 -7.59 -7.49
CA VAL A 31 10.87 -7.25 -8.66
C VAL A 31 10.71 -5.79 -9.07
N ALA A 32 9.48 -5.25 -9.02
CA ALA A 32 9.22 -3.84 -9.33
C ALA A 32 9.89 -2.90 -8.32
N LEU A 33 9.75 -3.17 -7.02
CA LEU A 33 10.30 -2.34 -5.93
C LEU A 33 11.82 -2.43 -5.83
N ALA A 34 12.41 -3.61 -6.11
CA ALA A 34 13.85 -3.84 -6.03
C ALA A 34 14.67 -2.94 -6.95
N LYS A 35 14.04 -2.35 -7.98
CA LYS A 35 14.67 -1.37 -8.87
C LYS A 35 15.11 -0.11 -8.12
N SER A 36 14.33 0.32 -7.12
CA SER A 36 14.53 1.59 -6.41
C SER A 36 14.82 1.43 -4.91
N PHE A 37 14.50 0.28 -4.31
CA PHE A 37 14.55 0.05 -2.85
C PHE A 37 15.34 -1.19 -2.46
N ASP A 38 15.69 -1.28 -1.17
CA ASP A 38 16.07 -2.54 -0.53
C ASP A 38 14.80 -3.22 -0.04
N VAL A 39 14.42 -4.33 -0.68
CA VAL A 39 13.14 -5.00 -0.42
C VAL A 39 13.31 -6.15 0.55
N TYR A 40 12.52 -6.16 1.61
CA TYR A 40 12.47 -7.21 2.61
C TYR A 40 11.13 -7.92 2.48
N VAL A 41 11.10 -9.24 2.63
CA VAL A 41 9.88 -10.02 2.42
C VAL A 41 9.56 -10.86 3.65
N CYS A 42 8.31 -10.85 4.08
CA CYS A 42 7.81 -11.77 5.08
C CYS A 42 6.39 -12.21 4.71
N ALA A 43 6.21 -13.49 4.42
CA ALA A 43 4.94 -14.00 3.90
C ALA A 43 4.66 -15.42 4.42
N PRO A 44 3.39 -15.85 4.46
CA PRO A 44 3.05 -17.22 4.79
C PRO A 44 3.74 -18.23 3.86
N ALA A 45 4.15 -19.38 4.39
CA ALA A 45 4.75 -20.46 3.60
C ALA A 45 3.76 -21.11 2.63
N VAL A 46 2.46 -21.01 2.91
CA VAL A 46 1.35 -21.54 2.10
C VAL A 46 0.25 -20.49 1.97
N GLU A 47 -0.56 -20.59 0.90
CA GLU A 47 -1.71 -19.69 0.67
C GLU A 47 -2.67 -19.67 1.87
N LYS A 48 -3.11 -18.47 2.24
CA LYS A 48 -3.96 -18.20 3.41
C LYS A 48 -5.22 -17.39 3.03
N SER A 49 -5.79 -17.68 1.86
CA SER A 49 -7.01 -17.04 1.37
C SER A 49 -8.13 -17.10 2.42
N ALA A 50 -8.72 -15.94 2.77
CA ALA A 50 -9.76 -15.74 3.78
C ALA A 50 -9.34 -15.78 5.27
N SER A 51 -8.07 -15.61 5.60
CA SER A 51 -7.62 -15.52 7.00
C SER A 51 -7.99 -14.21 7.71
N SER A 52 -8.58 -13.22 7.01
CA SER A 52 -9.03 -11.94 7.58
C SER A 52 -7.95 -11.29 8.45
N HIS A 53 -8.36 -10.62 9.52
CA HIS A 53 -7.53 -10.01 10.55
C HIS A 53 -7.13 -11.01 11.66
N ALA A 54 -7.13 -12.31 11.38
CA ALA A 54 -6.76 -13.30 12.39
C ALA A 54 -5.28 -13.13 12.77
N ILE A 55 -5.00 -13.31 14.05
CA ILE A 55 -3.65 -13.37 14.62
C ILE A 55 -3.54 -14.74 15.28
N ASN A 56 -2.47 -15.48 15.02
CA ASN A 56 -2.30 -16.78 15.65
C ASN A 56 -1.72 -16.62 17.06
N ILE A 57 -2.57 -16.76 18.07
CA ILE A 57 -2.21 -16.66 19.49
C ILE A 57 -2.04 -18.03 20.18
N HIS A 58 -2.41 -19.13 19.50
CA HIS A 58 -2.55 -20.45 20.13
C HIS A 58 -1.47 -21.45 19.70
N ALA A 59 -0.73 -21.18 18.62
CA ALA A 59 0.33 -22.04 18.14
C ALA A 59 1.63 -21.24 17.89
N PRO A 60 2.80 -21.86 18.13
CA PRO A 60 4.07 -21.23 17.80
C PRO A 60 4.18 -21.00 16.29
N ILE A 61 4.66 -19.82 15.91
CA ILE A 61 4.94 -19.46 14.52
C ILE A 61 6.43 -19.70 14.26
N SER A 62 6.75 -20.44 13.19
CA SER A 62 8.12 -20.58 12.68
C SER A 62 8.36 -19.57 11.55
N ALA A 63 9.60 -19.10 11.41
CA ALA A 63 10.03 -18.29 10.28
C ALA A 63 11.33 -18.86 9.72
N GLU A 64 11.34 -19.18 8.43
CA GLU A 64 12.48 -19.79 7.76
C GLU A 64 12.99 -18.88 6.64
N PRO A 65 14.31 -18.66 6.54
CA PRO A 65 14.88 -17.90 5.42
C PRO A 65 14.48 -18.51 4.08
N ARG A 66 14.01 -17.68 3.16
CA ARG A 66 13.63 -18.05 1.79
C ARG A 66 14.42 -17.21 0.80
N PHE A 67 14.73 -17.77 -0.36
CA PHE A 67 15.21 -16.97 -1.48
C PHE A 67 14.02 -16.43 -2.27
N VAL A 68 13.95 -15.10 -2.44
CA VAL A 68 12.98 -14.43 -3.31
C VAL A 68 13.74 -13.51 -4.27
N PRO A 69 13.64 -13.70 -5.59
CA PRO A 69 14.35 -12.85 -6.55
C PRO A 69 14.04 -11.36 -6.36
N GLY A 70 15.09 -10.55 -6.20
CA GLY A 70 14.98 -9.10 -5.97
C GLY A 70 14.85 -8.69 -4.50
N ALA A 71 14.59 -9.62 -3.58
CA ALA A 71 14.59 -9.33 -2.15
C ALA A 71 16.02 -9.31 -1.59
N ALA A 72 16.30 -8.36 -0.70
CA ALA A 72 17.51 -8.32 0.10
C ALA A 72 17.53 -9.47 1.13
N ARG A 73 16.39 -9.68 1.81
CA ARG A 73 16.15 -10.79 2.75
C ARG A 73 14.69 -11.18 2.68
N ALA A 74 14.39 -12.47 2.81
CA ALA A 74 13.03 -12.97 2.81
C ALA A 74 12.84 -14.11 3.81
N PHE A 75 11.66 -14.16 4.44
CA PHE A 75 11.28 -15.21 5.38
C PHE A 75 9.90 -15.77 5.04
N ALA A 76 9.79 -17.09 5.03
CA ALA A 76 8.52 -17.81 4.95
C ALA A 76 8.04 -18.15 6.37
N CYS A 77 6.81 -17.78 6.72
CA CYS A 77 6.24 -18.07 8.04
C CYS A 77 5.35 -19.32 8.01
N GLY A 78 5.65 -20.28 8.88
CA GLY A 78 4.92 -21.53 9.06
C GLY A 78 3.96 -21.51 10.25
N GLY A 79 3.54 -22.69 10.72
CA GLY A 79 2.75 -22.81 11.96
C GLY A 79 1.35 -22.19 11.91
N GLY A 80 0.81 -21.95 10.71
CA GLY A 80 -0.48 -21.28 10.54
C GLY A 80 -0.43 -19.76 10.63
N ALA A 81 0.76 -19.15 10.52
CA ALA A 81 0.94 -17.71 10.47
C ALA A 81 -0.02 -17.02 9.51
N THR A 82 -0.61 -15.93 9.97
CA THR A 82 -1.45 -15.07 9.15
C THR A 82 -0.62 -13.93 8.53
N PRO A 83 -1.18 -13.18 7.57
CA PRO A 83 -0.51 -12.01 6.99
C PRO A 83 -0.17 -10.94 8.04
N ALA A 84 -1.04 -10.78 9.04
CA ALA A 84 -0.82 -9.89 10.18
C ALA A 84 0.38 -10.37 11.01
N ASP A 85 0.45 -11.68 11.31
CA ASP A 85 1.58 -12.27 12.02
C ASP A 85 2.91 -12.06 11.26
N CYS A 86 2.90 -12.24 9.94
CA CYS A 86 4.07 -12.02 9.09
C CYS A 86 4.56 -10.56 9.16
N ALA A 87 3.64 -9.59 9.10
CA ALA A 87 3.97 -8.18 9.25
C ALA A 87 4.54 -7.88 10.63
N MET A 88 3.93 -8.39 11.70
CA MET A 88 4.41 -8.19 13.08
C MET A 88 5.79 -8.80 13.30
N LEU A 89 6.01 -10.05 12.87
CA LEU A 89 7.30 -10.72 12.99
C LEU A 89 8.39 -9.98 12.24
N ALA A 90 8.11 -9.50 11.04
CA ALA A 90 9.06 -8.71 10.26
C ALA A 90 9.43 -7.39 10.93
N LEU A 91 8.44 -6.66 11.44
CA LEU A 91 8.65 -5.35 12.05
C LEU A 91 9.35 -5.44 13.41
N ASP A 92 9.01 -6.45 14.22
CA ASP A 92 9.44 -6.52 15.62
C ASP A 92 10.68 -7.42 15.82
N VAL A 93 10.90 -8.45 14.98
CA VAL A 93 11.85 -9.53 15.29
C VAL A 93 12.81 -9.86 14.14
N LEU A 94 12.30 -10.23 12.96
CA LEU A 94 13.08 -10.96 11.94
C LEU A 94 14.20 -10.16 11.28
N PHE A 95 14.09 -8.83 11.30
CA PHE A 95 15.06 -7.91 10.72
C PHE A 95 15.75 -7.03 11.78
N ALA A 96 15.57 -7.34 13.07
CA ALA A 96 16.14 -6.56 14.18
C ALA A 96 17.67 -6.70 14.30
N ASP A 97 18.25 -7.76 13.72
CA ASP A 97 19.68 -8.04 13.68
C ASP A 97 20.43 -7.25 12.59
N ASP A 98 19.70 -6.47 11.79
CA ASP A 98 20.28 -5.67 10.73
C ASP A 98 21.17 -4.56 11.29
N LYS A 99 22.38 -4.43 10.72
CA LYS A 99 23.46 -3.58 11.24
C LYS A 99 23.07 -2.12 11.42
N ASP A 100 22.16 -1.64 10.57
CA ASP A 100 21.75 -0.24 10.56
C ASP A 100 20.51 0.02 11.43
N LYS A 101 19.87 -1.03 12.01
CA LYS A 101 18.63 -0.97 12.81
C LYS A 101 17.55 -0.04 12.24
N ARG A 102 17.47 0.10 10.92
CA ARG A 102 16.54 1.02 10.27
C ARG A 102 15.15 0.41 10.24
N ALA A 103 14.17 1.19 10.68
CA ALA A 103 12.76 0.84 10.59
C ALA A 103 12.28 0.84 9.11
N PHE A 104 11.13 0.21 8.88
CA PHE A 104 10.43 0.26 7.61
C PHE A 104 9.46 1.44 7.59
N ASP A 105 9.68 2.40 6.71
CA ASP A 105 8.78 3.54 6.55
C ASP A 105 7.53 3.21 5.72
N VAL A 106 7.63 2.20 4.85
CA VAL A 106 6.53 1.70 4.03
C VAL A 106 6.47 0.19 4.11
N VAL A 107 5.26 -0.33 4.32
CA VAL A 107 4.94 -1.75 4.24
C VAL A 107 3.90 -1.97 3.14
N VAL A 108 4.26 -2.76 2.14
CA VAL A 108 3.40 -3.15 1.03
C VAL A 108 2.79 -4.51 1.32
N SER A 109 1.47 -4.62 1.21
CA SER A 109 0.73 -5.87 1.29
C SER A 109 0.10 -6.20 -0.06
N GLY A 110 0.52 -7.30 -0.68
CA GLY A 110 0.05 -7.74 -2.00
C GLY A 110 1.17 -8.09 -2.99
N VAL A 111 0.93 -8.08 -4.30
CA VAL A 111 -0.36 -7.82 -4.97
C VAL A 111 -1.30 -9.02 -4.80
N ASN A 112 -2.46 -8.80 -4.19
CA ASN A 112 -3.47 -9.84 -3.96
C ASN A 112 -4.22 -10.19 -5.25
N ARG A 113 -4.60 -11.47 -5.40
CA ARG A 113 -5.52 -11.92 -6.45
C ARG A 113 -6.98 -11.69 -6.03
N GLY A 114 -7.67 -10.79 -6.71
CA GLY A 114 -9.06 -10.43 -6.45
C GLY A 114 -9.17 -9.10 -5.69
N GLU A 115 -10.27 -8.38 -5.93
CA GLU A 115 -10.48 -7.06 -5.33
C GLU A 115 -10.78 -7.11 -3.81
N ASN A 116 -10.25 -6.14 -3.09
CA ASN A 116 -10.53 -5.83 -1.70
C ASN A 116 -11.25 -4.47 -1.63
N CYS A 117 -12.53 -4.46 -2.02
CA CYS A 117 -13.37 -3.27 -2.10
C CYS A 117 -14.59 -3.31 -1.17
N GLY A 118 -15.02 -2.14 -0.71
CA GLY A 118 -16.27 -2.02 0.06
C GLY A 118 -16.21 -2.74 1.40
N ARG A 119 -17.22 -3.55 1.70
CA ARG A 119 -17.30 -4.31 2.98
C ARG A 119 -16.31 -5.48 3.03
N HIS A 120 -15.82 -5.96 1.89
CA HIS A 120 -14.85 -7.07 1.81
C HIS A 120 -13.52 -6.70 2.47
N VAL A 121 -13.21 -5.40 2.53
CA VAL A 121 -12.01 -4.90 3.20
C VAL A 121 -11.90 -5.32 4.67
N VAL A 122 -13.04 -5.45 5.37
CA VAL A 122 -13.05 -5.88 6.78
C VAL A 122 -12.50 -7.29 6.95
N TYR A 123 -12.62 -8.12 5.92
CA TYR A 123 -12.20 -9.52 5.92
C TYR A 123 -10.93 -9.79 5.10
N SER A 124 -10.26 -8.74 4.63
CA SER A 124 -9.09 -8.83 3.78
C SER A 124 -7.81 -9.03 4.61
N GLY A 125 -7.10 -10.14 4.38
CA GLY A 125 -5.77 -10.38 4.95
C GLY A 125 -4.73 -9.39 4.41
N THR A 126 -4.83 -9.05 3.12
CA THR A 126 -4.00 -8.02 2.49
C THR A 126 -4.10 -6.67 3.22
N VAL A 127 -5.33 -6.17 3.44
CA VAL A 127 -5.53 -4.88 4.13
C VAL A 127 -5.21 -5.01 5.62
N ALA A 128 -5.43 -6.18 6.21
CA ALA A 128 -5.08 -6.46 7.60
C ALA A 128 -3.59 -6.22 7.88
N ALA A 129 -2.72 -6.82 7.07
CA ALA A 129 -1.28 -6.72 7.24
C ALA A 129 -0.77 -5.28 7.07
N ALA A 130 -1.31 -4.54 6.08
CA ALA A 130 -0.98 -3.13 5.89
C ALA A 130 -1.43 -2.26 7.08
N ARG A 131 -2.55 -2.62 7.73
CA ARG A 131 -3.05 -1.92 8.92
C ARG A 131 -2.19 -2.17 10.15
N GLU A 132 -1.70 -3.39 10.36
CA GLU A 132 -0.78 -3.68 11.46
C GLU A 132 0.51 -2.87 11.35
N ALA A 133 1.06 -2.73 10.13
CA ALA A 133 2.22 -1.87 9.91
C ALA A 133 1.96 -0.40 10.30
N ALA A 134 0.80 0.13 9.90
CA ALA A 134 0.40 1.48 10.25
C ALA A 134 0.19 1.67 11.76
N MET A 135 -0.48 0.71 12.41
CA MET A 135 -0.82 0.81 13.82
C MET A 135 0.37 0.59 14.76
N ARG A 136 1.27 -0.36 14.42
CA ARG A 136 2.35 -0.78 15.31
C ARG A 136 3.67 -0.05 15.08
N ALA A 137 4.02 0.20 13.82
CA ALA A 137 5.32 0.76 13.45
C ALA A 137 5.26 2.22 13.00
N ASP A 138 4.09 2.87 13.04
CA ASP A 138 3.85 4.20 12.48
C ASP A 138 4.33 4.32 11.02
N ALA A 139 4.30 3.20 10.30
CA ALA A 139 4.67 3.07 8.90
C ALA A 139 3.48 3.46 8.00
N VAL A 140 3.74 3.68 6.72
CA VAL A 140 2.68 3.77 5.72
C VAL A 140 2.33 2.37 5.23
N GLY A 141 1.10 1.93 5.45
CA GLY A 141 0.59 0.67 4.91
C GLY A 141 0.06 0.85 3.50
N VAL A 142 0.49 0.04 2.55
CA VAL A 142 -0.01 0.06 1.16
C VAL A 142 -0.53 -1.32 0.79
N ALA A 143 -1.84 -1.51 0.80
CA ALA A 143 -2.50 -2.72 0.31
C ALA A 143 -2.80 -2.59 -1.18
N VAL A 144 -2.36 -3.55 -1.99
CA VAL A 144 -2.58 -3.56 -3.44
C VAL A 144 -3.23 -4.87 -3.86
N SER A 145 -4.31 -4.76 -4.62
CA SER A 145 -5.11 -5.88 -5.12
C SER A 145 -5.36 -5.74 -6.61
N LEU A 146 -5.27 -6.84 -7.35
CA LEU A 146 -5.63 -6.90 -8.76
C LEU A 146 -7.08 -7.40 -8.87
N ASP A 147 -7.93 -6.69 -9.58
CA ASP A 147 -9.33 -7.04 -9.85
C ASP A 147 -9.43 -8.16 -10.92
N SER A 148 -8.73 -9.26 -10.66
CA SER A 148 -8.75 -10.48 -11.44
C SER A 148 -8.83 -11.68 -10.52
N TYR A 149 -9.66 -12.64 -10.87
CA TYR A 149 -9.69 -13.96 -10.24
C TYR A 149 -9.08 -15.04 -11.16
N LYS A 150 -8.54 -14.65 -12.32
CA LYS A 150 -7.88 -15.56 -13.28
C LYS A 150 -6.59 -16.12 -12.68
N ARG A 151 -6.29 -17.40 -12.90
CA ARG A 151 -5.06 -18.04 -12.38
C ARG A 151 -3.80 -17.54 -13.08
N ASP A 152 -3.92 -17.18 -14.34
CA ASP A 152 -2.91 -16.64 -15.24
C ASP A 152 -2.94 -15.10 -15.32
N ALA A 153 -3.52 -14.44 -14.31
CA ALA A 153 -3.58 -12.98 -14.25
C ALA A 153 -2.18 -12.36 -14.32
N CYS A 154 -2.06 -11.28 -15.10
CA CYS A 154 -0.82 -10.51 -15.21
C CYS A 154 -0.75 -9.45 -14.10
N TYR A 155 0.24 -9.55 -13.22
CA TYR A 155 0.43 -8.63 -12.09
C TYR A 155 1.33 -7.44 -12.40
N ASP A 156 1.98 -7.43 -13.56
CA ASP A 156 3.03 -6.45 -13.90
C ASP A 156 2.53 -5.01 -13.77
N HIS A 157 1.30 -4.75 -14.21
CA HIS A 157 0.70 -3.44 -14.15
C HIS A 157 0.47 -2.96 -12.71
N ALA A 158 -0.15 -3.80 -11.88
CA ALA A 158 -0.40 -3.51 -10.47
C ALA A 158 0.91 -3.37 -9.67
N ALA A 159 1.91 -4.19 -9.98
CA ALA A 159 3.24 -4.11 -9.39
C ALA A 159 3.96 -2.80 -9.77
N ALA A 160 3.89 -2.38 -11.04
CA ALA A 160 4.48 -1.12 -11.51
C ALA A 160 3.81 0.10 -10.86
N LEU A 161 2.48 0.09 -10.75
CA LEU A 161 1.74 1.14 -10.03
C LEU A 161 2.14 1.18 -8.55
N CYS A 162 2.21 0.02 -7.89
CA CYS A 162 2.63 -0.06 -6.50
C CYS A 162 4.01 0.57 -6.31
N ALA A 163 4.98 0.23 -7.16
CA ALA A 163 6.31 0.84 -7.11
C ALA A 163 6.26 2.36 -7.24
N ARG A 164 5.49 2.92 -8.18
CA ARG A 164 5.32 4.38 -8.31
C ARG A 164 4.70 5.04 -7.07
N ILE A 165 3.74 4.37 -6.42
CA ILE A 165 3.15 4.86 -5.17
C ILE A 165 4.21 4.92 -4.08
N VAL A 166 5.01 3.86 -3.93
CA VAL A 166 6.08 3.80 -2.92
C VAL A 166 7.19 4.82 -3.21
N GLU A 167 7.58 4.99 -4.48
CA GLU A 167 8.51 6.05 -4.93
C GLU A 167 7.98 7.45 -4.63
N THR A 168 6.69 7.69 -4.81
CA THR A 168 6.08 8.97 -4.46
C THR A 168 6.15 9.23 -2.96
N ILE A 169 5.91 8.19 -2.14
CA ILE A 169 5.92 8.31 -0.67
C ILE A 169 7.33 8.54 -0.14
N LEU A 170 8.32 7.77 -0.62
CA LEU A 170 9.67 7.74 -0.06
C LEU A 170 10.68 8.66 -0.76
N LEU A 171 10.49 8.91 -2.06
CA LEU A 171 11.43 9.63 -2.93
C LEU A 171 10.77 10.86 -3.59
N GLY A 172 9.64 11.33 -3.03
CA GLY A 172 8.99 12.55 -3.46
C GLY A 172 9.85 13.79 -3.22
N GLU A 173 9.75 14.78 -4.11
CA GLU A 173 10.46 16.07 -4.02
C GLU A 173 9.79 17.06 -3.03
N ASP A 174 9.00 16.54 -2.09
CA ASP A 174 8.23 17.34 -1.13
C ASP A 174 8.85 17.32 0.28
N GLU A 175 10.16 17.08 0.35
CA GLU A 175 10.93 17.00 1.59
C GLU A 175 10.29 16.04 2.62
N GLY A 176 9.69 14.94 2.14
CA GLY A 176 9.04 13.92 2.96
C GLY A 176 7.68 14.34 3.53
N ALA A 177 7.06 15.40 3.03
CA ALA A 177 5.73 15.84 3.47
C ALA A 177 4.68 14.74 3.24
N THR A 178 4.71 14.06 2.10
CA THR A 178 3.82 12.93 1.79
C THR A 178 4.00 11.79 2.79
N LEU A 179 5.24 11.37 3.06
CA LEU A 179 5.51 10.34 4.06
C LEU A 179 4.94 10.74 5.43
N ARG A 180 5.25 11.95 5.92
CA ARG A 180 4.74 12.45 7.21
C ARG A 180 3.21 12.50 7.25
N ALA A 181 2.56 12.91 6.16
CA ALA A 181 1.10 12.98 6.08
C ALA A 181 0.44 11.59 6.06
N LEU A 182 1.16 10.56 5.66
CA LEU A 182 0.66 9.19 5.53
C LEU A 182 1.10 8.25 6.64
N ARG A 183 2.04 8.65 7.51
CA ARG A 183 2.42 7.86 8.69
C ARG A 183 1.20 7.45 9.51
N GLY A 184 1.18 6.18 9.92
CA GLY A 184 0.07 5.58 10.65
C GLY A 184 -1.21 5.42 9.83
N LYS A 185 -1.15 5.53 8.49
CA LYS A 185 -2.31 5.37 7.61
C LYS A 185 -2.12 4.24 6.61
N VAL A 186 -3.25 3.75 6.10
CA VAL A 186 -3.32 2.70 5.08
C VAL A 186 -3.88 3.27 3.78
N LEU A 187 -3.17 3.00 2.68
CA LEU A 187 -3.64 3.14 1.30
C LEU A 187 -4.12 1.77 0.83
N ASN A 188 -5.38 1.62 0.42
CA ASN A 188 -5.87 0.38 -0.18
C ASN A 188 -6.31 0.64 -1.62
N VAL A 189 -5.61 -0.02 -2.55
CA VAL A 189 -5.59 0.24 -3.99
C VAL A 189 -6.03 -1.02 -4.73
N ASN A 190 -7.09 -0.91 -5.52
CA ASN A 190 -7.57 -1.96 -6.39
C ASN A 190 -7.35 -1.56 -7.84
N VAL A 191 -6.64 -2.43 -8.56
CA VAL A 191 -6.16 -2.22 -9.92
C VAL A 191 -7.00 -3.07 -10.86
N PRO A 192 -7.66 -2.52 -11.90
CA PRO A 192 -8.42 -3.31 -12.85
C PRO A 192 -7.52 -4.29 -13.60
N ALA A 193 -7.98 -5.54 -13.78
CA ALA A 193 -7.20 -6.58 -14.48
C ALA A 193 -7.17 -6.40 -16.00
N GLU A 194 -8.26 -5.86 -16.53
CA GLU A 194 -8.40 -5.56 -17.93
C GLU A 194 -8.53 -4.03 -18.03
N THR A 195 -7.73 -3.42 -18.90
CA THR A 195 -7.96 -2.05 -19.35
C THR A 195 -9.24 -1.94 -20.20
N GLU A 196 -10.14 -2.93 -20.16
CA GLU A 196 -11.32 -3.09 -21.04
C GLU A 196 -12.48 -2.13 -20.75
N THR A 197 -12.35 -1.22 -19.78
CA THR A 197 -13.24 -0.04 -19.71
C THR A 197 -12.57 1.25 -20.20
N TYR A 198 -11.39 1.15 -20.80
CA TYR A 198 -10.71 2.26 -21.46
C TYR A 198 -10.70 2.03 -22.97
N ASP A 199 -11.61 2.70 -23.67
CA ASP A 199 -11.60 2.76 -25.14
C ASP A 199 -10.38 3.57 -25.62
N SER A 200 -9.26 2.89 -25.76
CA SER A 200 -8.01 3.44 -26.30
C SER A 200 -8.17 3.97 -27.74
N LYS A 201 -9.27 3.65 -28.44
CA LYS A 201 -9.56 4.19 -29.78
C LYS A 201 -10.17 5.59 -29.74
N ASN A 202 -10.65 6.05 -28.58
CA ASN A 202 -11.20 7.40 -28.39
C ASN A 202 -10.31 8.36 -27.57
N VAL A 203 -9.20 7.87 -27.00
CA VAL A 203 -8.22 8.74 -26.32
C VAL A 203 -7.06 9.04 -27.24
N LYS A 204 -7.22 10.11 -28.03
CA LYS A 204 -6.08 10.78 -28.66
C LYS A 204 -5.38 11.67 -27.62
N SER A 205 -4.54 11.15 -26.74
CA SER A 205 -3.57 12.02 -26.05
C SER A 205 -2.36 11.28 -25.50
N LYS A 206 -1.27 12.03 -25.36
CA LYS A 206 0.00 11.69 -24.71
C LYS A 206 -0.13 11.47 -23.18
N ASP A 207 -1.34 11.25 -22.68
CA ASP A 207 -1.67 11.18 -21.25
C ASP A 207 -2.61 9.98 -20.99
N ALA A 208 -2.13 8.76 -21.22
CA ALA A 208 -2.92 7.56 -20.91
C ALA A 208 -3.19 7.51 -19.39
N MET A 209 -4.46 7.64 -19.00
CA MET A 209 -4.90 7.59 -17.61
C MET A 209 -5.66 6.28 -17.36
N ILE A 210 -5.40 5.64 -16.23
CA ILE A 210 -6.00 4.37 -15.82
C ILE A 210 -6.94 4.60 -14.64
N PRO A 211 -8.17 4.07 -14.69
CA PRO A 211 -9.07 4.13 -13.57
C PRO A 211 -8.62 3.14 -12.47
N LEU A 212 -8.41 3.64 -11.26
CA LEU A 212 -8.18 2.84 -10.07
C LEU A 212 -9.33 2.97 -9.10
N ARG A 213 -9.60 1.89 -8.37
CA ARG A 213 -10.55 1.93 -7.26
C ARG A 213 -9.77 1.97 -5.95
N ALA A 214 -9.72 3.14 -5.32
CA ALA A 214 -9.02 3.34 -4.06
C ALA A 214 -10.02 3.59 -2.93
N THR A 215 -9.82 2.98 -1.76
CA THR A 215 -10.56 3.36 -0.55
C THR A 215 -9.81 4.46 0.18
N ALA A 216 -10.55 5.49 0.63
CA ALA A 216 -9.97 6.70 1.21
C ALA A 216 -9.03 6.40 2.38
N VAL A 217 -7.97 7.21 2.48
CA VAL A 217 -6.92 7.08 3.49
C VAL A 217 -7.48 7.34 4.89
N GLY A 218 -7.30 6.40 5.82
CA GLY A 218 -7.77 6.52 7.21
C GLY A 218 -8.29 5.19 7.78
N ALA A 219 -8.93 5.25 8.95
CA ALA A 219 -9.39 4.04 9.66
C ALA A 219 -10.63 3.36 9.03
N SER A 220 -11.42 4.10 8.22
CA SER A 220 -12.59 3.55 7.54
C SER A 220 -12.31 3.29 6.07
N CYS A 221 -11.88 2.07 5.79
CA CYS A 221 -11.54 1.57 4.46
C CYS A 221 -12.77 0.99 3.72
N THR A 222 -13.99 1.33 4.14
CA THR A 222 -15.25 0.75 3.63
C THR A 222 -15.88 1.49 2.46
N ARG A 223 -15.43 2.73 2.17
CA ARG A 223 -15.91 3.53 1.04
C ARG A 223 -14.80 3.67 -0.01
N ALA A 224 -15.00 2.99 -1.14
CA ALA A 224 -14.13 3.07 -2.31
C ALA A 224 -14.57 4.19 -3.26
N ARG A 225 -13.62 4.79 -3.97
CA ARG A 225 -13.85 5.76 -5.04
C ARG A 225 -12.97 5.46 -6.23
N TRP A 226 -13.46 5.82 -7.41
CA TRP A 226 -12.66 5.78 -8.62
C TRP A 226 -11.74 7.00 -8.67
N VAL A 227 -10.46 6.76 -8.93
CA VAL A 227 -9.41 7.75 -9.09
C VAL A 227 -8.68 7.43 -10.37
N ALA A 228 -8.59 8.39 -11.30
CA ALA A 228 -7.78 8.21 -12.49
C ALA A 228 -6.32 8.55 -12.18
N VAL A 229 -5.38 7.68 -12.52
CA VAL A 229 -3.94 7.94 -12.39
C VAL A 229 -3.22 7.69 -13.72
N PRO A 230 -2.06 8.31 -13.99
CA PRO A 230 -1.32 8.06 -15.23
C PRO A 230 -0.88 6.59 -15.34
N ASP A 231 -0.86 6.06 -16.55
CA ASP A 231 -0.44 4.69 -16.84
C ASP A 231 1.04 4.46 -16.44
N PRO A 232 1.34 3.60 -15.44
CA PRO A 232 2.71 3.28 -15.03
C PRO A 232 3.54 2.55 -16.10
N SER A 233 2.91 1.95 -17.11
CA SER A 233 3.56 1.21 -18.20
C SER A 233 3.94 2.10 -19.39
N ASP A 234 3.38 3.31 -19.50
CA ASP A 234 3.71 4.27 -20.54
C ASP A 234 5.04 5.01 -20.24
N PRO A 235 6.07 4.88 -21.09
CA PRO A 235 7.34 5.60 -20.91
C PRO A 235 7.20 7.12 -21.02
N SER A 236 6.19 7.63 -21.73
CA SER A 236 5.94 9.07 -21.88
C SER A 236 5.31 9.69 -20.63
N ALA A 237 4.63 8.90 -19.78
CA ALA A 237 4.28 9.30 -18.42
C ALA A 237 5.51 9.43 -17.49
N ARG A 238 6.69 8.93 -17.92
CA ARG A 238 7.98 9.21 -17.26
C ARG A 238 8.69 10.43 -17.85
N GLY A 239 8.18 10.99 -18.94
CA GLY A 239 8.90 11.90 -19.84
C GLY A 239 8.12 13.16 -20.15
N GLY A 240 8.08 14.07 -19.18
CA GLY A 240 7.88 15.51 -19.40
C GLY A 240 8.99 16.24 -18.67
N THR A 241 9.73 17.06 -19.40
CA THR A 241 10.81 17.99 -19.01
C THR A 241 10.86 18.41 -17.53
N GLU A 242 12.07 18.47 -16.97
CA GLU A 242 12.51 19.22 -15.78
C GLU A 242 11.40 19.66 -14.79
N ASP A 243 11.47 19.11 -13.58
CA ASP A 243 10.80 19.54 -12.34
C ASP A 243 9.29 19.20 -12.16
N GLY A 244 9.04 18.13 -11.39
CA GLY A 244 8.08 18.20 -10.27
C GLY A 244 6.60 17.81 -10.46
N LEU A 245 6.12 17.42 -11.65
CA LEU A 245 4.66 17.39 -11.91
C LEU A 245 3.88 16.06 -11.87
N ASP A 246 4.47 14.86 -11.76
CA ASP A 246 3.66 13.60 -11.83
C ASP A 246 3.83 12.56 -10.70
N ARG A 247 4.57 12.89 -9.63
CA ARG A 247 4.60 12.07 -8.41
C ARG A 247 3.50 12.47 -7.42
N LYS A 248 3.32 13.79 -7.23
CA LYS A 248 2.34 14.34 -6.29
C LYS A 248 0.90 13.91 -6.62
N ARG A 249 0.54 13.78 -7.90
CA ARG A 249 -0.85 13.57 -8.33
C ARG A 249 -1.44 12.22 -7.90
N VAL A 250 -0.69 11.13 -8.05
CA VAL A 250 -1.17 9.77 -7.72
C VAL A 250 -1.63 9.67 -6.26
N VAL A 251 -0.81 10.11 -5.31
CA VAL A 251 -1.12 10.05 -3.88
C VAL A 251 -2.02 11.19 -3.43
N SER A 252 -1.87 12.40 -3.97
CA SER A 252 -2.78 13.52 -3.67
C SER A 252 -4.22 13.24 -4.08
N ASP A 253 -4.46 12.63 -5.25
CA ASP A 253 -5.80 12.27 -5.70
C ASP A 253 -6.42 11.16 -4.82
N MET A 254 -5.60 10.26 -4.28
CA MET A 254 -6.03 9.28 -3.28
C MET A 254 -6.29 9.89 -1.88
N THR A 255 -5.65 11.02 -1.53
CA THR A 255 -5.69 11.62 -0.17
C THR A 255 -6.54 12.91 -0.05
N ARG A 256 -6.98 13.49 -1.17
CA ARG A 256 -7.63 14.82 -1.29
C ARG A 256 -8.79 15.10 -0.31
N ASP A 257 -9.48 14.06 0.17
CA ASP A 257 -10.62 14.20 1.08
C ASP A 257 -10.32 14.05 2.56
N THR A 258 -9.08 13.75 2.94
CA THR A 258 -8.71 13.58 4.35
C THR A 258 -8.48 14.89 5.10
N ALA A 259 -8.27 16.00 4.38
CA ALA A 259 -7.89 17.27 4.99
C ALA A 259 -9.07 18.16 5.43
N ASP A 260 -10.28 18.01 4.88
CA ASP A 260 -11.30 19.09 5.04
C ASP A 260 -12.73 18.69 5.45
N ALA A 261 -13.09 17.39 5.44
CA ALA A 261 -14.49 17.00 5.67
C ALA A 261 -14.83 16.58 7.11
N SER A 262 -13.89 15.96 7.83
CA SER A 262 -14.20 15.27 9.10
C SER A 262 -14.07 16.18 10.33
N SER A 263 -13.12 17.11 10.33
CA SER A 263 -12.81 17.99 11.48
C SER A 263 -13.74 19.20 11.58
N LYS A 264 -14.17 19.79 10.45
CA LYS A 264 -15.12 20.93 10.43
C LYS A 264 -16.56 20.49 10.73
N LYS A 265 -17.00 19.33 10.25
CA LYS A 265 -18.37 18.83 10.44
C LYS A 265 -18.61 18.34 11.88
N ALA A 266 -17.59 17.69 12.48
CA ALA A 266 -17.64 17.28 13.89
C ALA A 266 -17.67 18.48 14.84
N ARG A 267 -16.86 19.53 14.60
CA ARG A 267 -16.86 20.75 15.43
C ARG A 267 -18.17 21.55 15.32
N LYS A 268 -18.77 21.61 14.12
CA LYS A 268 -20.04 22.33 13.89
C LYS A 268 -21.24 21.62 14.55
N SER A 269 -21.33 20.30 14.43
CA SER A 269 -22.40 19.52 15.07
C SER A 269 -22.36 19.57 16.61
N HIS A 270 -21.17 19.64 17.21
CA HIS A 270 -21.03 19.73 18.66
C HIS A 270 -21.38 21.12 19.22
N SER A 271 -21.11 22.20 18.47
CA SER A 271 -21.48 23.55 18.92
C SER A 271 -22.99 23.80 18.77
N GLU A 272 -23.61 23.32 17.70
CA GLU A 272 -25.06 23.42 17.46
C GLU A 272 -25.86 22.62 18.51
N ALA A 273 -25.40 21.43 18.89
CA ALA A 273 -26.04 20.63 19.94
C ALA A 273 -25.93 21.26 21.34
N LYS A 274 -24.84 21.97 21.66
CA LYS A 274 -24.69 22.71 22.92
C LYS A 274 -25.58 23.96 22.98
N GLN A 275 -25.79 24.65 21.85
CA GLN A 275 -26.69 25.80 21.79
C GLN A 275 -28.17 25.41 21.90
N ALA A 276 -28.57 24.27 21.34
CA ALA A 276 -29.94 23.77 21.43
C ALA A 276 -30.33 23.33 22.86
N LYS A 277 -29.39 22.79 23.65
CA LYS A 277 -29.65 22.40 25.05
C LYS A 277 -29.79 23.58 26.02
N LYS A 278 -29.25 24.77 25.70
CA LYS A 278 -29.36 25.97 26.54
C LYS A 278 -30.66 26.78 26.33
N LYS A 279 -31.47 26.45 25.31
CA LYS A 279 -32.68 27.20 24.94
C LYS A 279 -34.00 26.53 25.30
N ARG A 280 -34.00 25.42 26.05
CA ARG A 280 -35.24 24.81 26.55
C ARG A 280 -35.66 25.50 27.86
N PRO A 281 -36.82 26.17 27.93
CA PRO A 281 -37.34 26.68 29.19
C PRO A 281 -37.75 25.51 30.10
N PRO A 282 -37.61 25.65 31.43
CA PRO A 282 -38.06 24.64 32.38
C PRO A 282 -39.60 24.49 32.27
N ARG A 283 -40.07 23.24 32.32
CA ARG A 283 -41.49 22.91 32.48
C ARG A 283 -41.90 23.11 33.93
#